data_AF-A0A7W7SWR1-F1
#
_entry.id   AF-A0A7W7SWR1-F1
#
_cell.length_a   1.000
_cell.length_b   1.000
_cell.length_c   1.000
_cell.angle_alpha   90.00
_cell.angle_beta   90.00
_cell.angle_gamma   90.00
#
_symmetry.space_group_name_H-M   'P 1'
#
loop_
_entity.id
_entity.type
_entity.pdbx_description
1 polymer ?
#
loop_
_entity_poly.entity_id
_entity_poly.type
_entity_poly.pdbx_seq_one_letter_code
_entity_poly.pdbx_strand_id
1 'polypeptide(L)'
;MARGTEVDRGRALLDGAIAGAVGSTALNGVTYLDMALRGRPASSTPERTAGKLAALAHLGLGPEDRAANRRSGLGPLLGYVIGVGVAAAGAAVIGRPRLPTPVGATLLGAGLMLLSDGSMTALRVTDPRQWSRTDWISDIIPHLIYGAVAVATWHRLAQRAARSRC
;
A
#
# COMPACT_ATOMS: atom_id res chain seq x y z
N MET A 1 -24.95 -18.56 14.12
CA MET A 1 -23.52 -18.22 14.34
C MET A 1 -22.80 -17.74 13.06
N ALA A 2 -22.89 -18.42 11.91
CA ALA A 2 -22.16 -18.04 10.68
C ALA A 2 -22.45 -16.61 10.12
N ARG A 3 -23.71 -16.14 10.17
CA ARG A 3 -24.07 -14.77 9.71
C ARG A 3 -23.40 -13.65 10.52
N GLY A 4 -23.09 -13.88 11.79
CA GLY A 4 -22.45 -12.86 12.65
C GLY A 4 -20.97 -12.67 12.32
N THR A 5 -20.26 -13.76 12.00
CA THR A 5 -18.84 -13.72 11.62
C THR A 5 -18.60 -13.09 10.25
N GLU A 6 -19.57 -13.22 9.35
CA GLU A 6 -19.49 -12.68 7.99
C GLU A 6 -19.66 -11.16 7.96
N VAL A 7 -20.63 -10.63 8.74
CA VAL A 7 -20.83 -9.18 8.92
C VAL A 7 -19.63 -8.53 9.61
N ASP A 8 -19.05 -9.18 10.63
CA ASP A 8 -17.86 -8.65 11.32
C ASP A 8 -16.63 -8.64 10.39
N ARG A 9 -16.47 -9.62 9.49
CA ARG A 9 -15.41 -9.63 8.47
C ARG A 9 -15.63 -8.56 7.39
N GLY A 10 -16.85 -8.40 6.89
CA GLY A 10 -17.18 -7.37 5.90
C GLY A 10 -16.87 -5.96 6.42
N ARG A 11 -17.17 -5.71 7.69
CA ARG A 11 -16.80 -4.46 8.35
C ARG A 11 -15.29 -4.29 8.50
N ALA A 12 -14.59 -5.34 8.93
CA ALA A 12 -13.13 -5.29 9.07
C ALA A 12 -12.44 -5.03 7.73
N LEU A 13 -12.93 -5.62 6.63
CA LEU A 13 -12.46 -5.33 5.28
C LEU A 13 -12.62 -3.86 4.93
N LEU A 14 -13.80 -3.27 5.18
CA LEU A 14 -14.05 -1.86 4.89
C LEU A 14 -13.19 -0.92 5.75
N ASP A 15 -13.11 -1.17 7.06
CA ASP A 15 -12.29 -0.38 7.98
C ASP A 15 -10.81 -0.46 7.60
N GLY A 16 -10.35 -1.65 7.20
CA GLY A 16 -9.00 -1.87 6.69
C GLY A 16 -8.75 -1.18 5.35
N ALA A 17 -9.74 -1.16 4.44
CA ALA A 17 -9.62 -0.44 3.17
C ALA A 17 -9.50 1.08 3.39
N ILE A 18 -10.30 1.65 4.30
CA ILE A 18 -10.20 3.06 4.70
C ILE A 18 -8.82 3.33 5.30
N ALA A 19 -8.38 2.48 6.23
CA ALA A 19 -7.07 2.58 6.84
C ALA A 19 -5.92 2.54 5.83
N GLY A 20 -5.99 1.63 4.84
CA GLY A 20 -5.02 1.53 3.76
C GLY A 20 -5.01 2.78 2.88
N ALA A 21 -6.18 3.33 2.53
CA ALA A 21 -6.27 4.57 1.76
C ALA A 21 -5.59 5.74 2.50
N VAL A 22 -5.87 5.92 3.79
CA VAL A 22 -5.25 6.98 4.62
C VAL A 22 -3.74 6.73 4.78
N GLY A 23 -3.32 5.49 4.97
CA GLY A 23 -1.91 5.11 4.99
C GLY A 23 -1.20 5.44 3.67
N SER A 24 -1.82 5.14 2.53
CA SER A 24 -1.28 5.46 1.20
C SER A 24 -1.18 6.96 0.98
N THR A 25 -2.12 7.77 1.49
CA THR A 25 -1.99 9.23 1.48
C THR A 25 -0.76 9.68 2.27
N ALA A 26 -0.53 9.13 3.47
CA ALA A 26 0.64 9.48 4.27
C ALA A 26 1.97 9.06 3.61
N LEU A 27 2.02 7.85 3.03
CA LEU A 27 3.16 7.36 2.27
C LEU A 27 3.50 8.32 1.13
N ASN A 28 2.53 8.62 0.26
CA ASN A 28 2.73 9.52 -0.87
C ASN A 28 3.14 10.93 -0.41
N GLY A 29 2.55 11.43 0.68
CA GLY A 29 2.92 12.71 1.27
C GLY A 29 4.39 12.77 1.66
N VAL A 30 4.91 11.74 2.34
CA VAL A 30 6.34 11.66 2.70
C VAL A 30 7.22 11.49 1.47
N THR A 31 6.81 10.68 0.49
CA THR A 31 7.55 10.52 -0.77
C THR A 31 7.66 11.84 -1.55
N TYR A 32 6.57 12.61 -1.66
CA TYR A 32 6.60 13.90 -2.34
C TYR A 32 7.38 14.95 -1.55
N LEU A 33 7.30 14.93 -0.22
CA LEU A 33 8.12 15.81 0.62
C LEU A 33 9.62 15.53 0.43
N ASP A 34 10.03 14.26 0.40
CA ASP A 34 11.41 13.85 0.12
C ASP A 34 11.88 14.33 -1.27
N MET A 35 11.02 14.19 -2.30
CA MET A 35 11.30 14.73 -3.63
C MET A 35 11.48 16.25 -3.62
N ALA A 36 10.61 16.99 -2.93
CA ALA A 36 10.67 18.44 -2.85
C ALA A 36 11.90 18.94 -2.08
N LEU A 37 12.26 18.28 -0.97
CA LEU A 37 13.39 18.68 -0.13
C LEU A 37 14.75 18.32 -0.73
N ARG A 38 14.87 17.16 -1.40
CA ARG A 38 16.13 16.69 -1.99
C ARG A 38 16.27 17.03 -3.48
N GLY A 39 15.22 17.53 -4.12
CA GLY A 39 15.22 17.85 -5.56
C GLY A 39 15.41 16.63 -6.47
N ARG A 40 15.14 15.41 -5.98
CA ARG A 40 15.32 14.19 -6.78
C ARG A 40 14.14 13.97 -7.74
N PRO A 41 14.37 13.33 -8.90
CA PRO A 41 13.29 13.04 -9.82
C PRO A 41 12.27 12.05 -9.24
N ALA A 42 11.06 12.07 -9.80
CA ALA A 42 10.06 11.03 -9.57
C ALA A 42 10.61 9.66 -10.03
N SER A 43 10.24 8.60 -9.30
CA SER A 43 10.61 7.24 -9.69
C SER A 43 9.79 6.81 -10.90
N SER A 44 10.42 6.24 -11.92
CA SER A 44 9.74 5.60 -13.06
C SER A 44 9.38 4.13 -12.82
N THR A 45 9.69 3.61 -11.63
CA THR A 45 9.45 2.21 -11.25
C THR A 45 7.96 1.83 -11.36
N PRO A 46 6.99 2.63 -10.85
CA PRO A 46 5.57 2.32 -10.99
C PRO A 46 5.12 2.17 -12.46
N GLU A 47 5.59 3.05 -13.34
CA GLU A 47 5.26 3.03 -14.78
C GLU A 47 5.85 1.80 -15.47
N ARG A 48 7.10 1.44 -15.14
CA ARG A 48 7.72 0.21 -15.66
C ARG A 48 6.96 -1.03 -15.19
N THR A 49 6.53 -1.06 -13.93
CA THR A 49 5.71 -2.14 -13.37
C THR A 49 4.37 -2.25 -14.10
N ALA A 50 3.65 -1.14 -14.27
CA ALA A 50 2.39 -1.11 -15.02
C ALA A 50 2.57 -1.60 -16.47
N GLY A 51 3.65 -1.17 -17.14
CA GLY A 51 3.98 -1.62 -18.49
C GLY A 51 4.23 -3.13 -18.56
N LYS A 52 4.99 -3.69 -17.62
CA LYS A 52 5.24 -5.15 -17.58
C LYS A 52 3.98 -5.95 -17.28
N LEU A 53 3.13 -5.49 -16.37
CA LEU A 53 1.85 -6.15 -16.08
C LEU A 53 0.91 -6.10 -17.29
N ALA A 54 0.82 -4.96 -17.99
CA ALA A 54 0.03 -4.86 -19.21
C ALA A 54 0.54 -5.83 -20.29
N ALA A 55 1.86 -5.95 -20.45
CA ALA A 55 2.46 -6.90 -21.38
C ALA A 55 2.14 -8.36 -21.01
N LEU A 56 2.24 -8.73 -19.73
CA LEU A 56 1.87 -10.06 -19.23
C LEU A 56 0.39 -10.38 -19.41
N ALA A 57 -0.48 -9.38 -19.29
CA ALA A 57 -1.91 -9.52 -19.49
C ALA A 57 -2.32 -9.42 -20.98
N HIS A 58 -1.36 -9.30 -21.90
CA HIS A 58 -1.60 -9.06 -23.33
C HIS A 58 -2.50 -7.83 -23.61
N LEU A 59 -2.43 -6.82 -22.74
CA LEU A 59 -3.21 -5.59 -22.85
C LEU A 59 -2.43 -4.55 -23.66
N GLY A 60 -2.94 -4.23 -24.85
CA GLY A 60 -2.41 -3.14 -25.67
C GLY A 60 -2.70 -1.78 -25.03
N LEU A 61 -1.64 -1.07 -24.59
CA LEU A 61 -1.76 0.29 -24.06
C LEU A 61 -1.94 1.35 -25.17
N GLY A 62 -2.00 0.95 -26.43
CA GLY A 62 -2.13 1.83 -27.59
C GLY A 62 -0.78 2.37 -28.08
N PRO A 63 -0.81 3.38 -28.96
CA PRO A 63 0.40 4.06 -29.44
C PRO A 63 1.22 4.66 -28.29
N GLU A 64 2.54 4.83 -28.49
CA GLU A 64 3.48 5.07 -27.38
C GLU A 64 3.20 6.36 -26.58
N ASP A 65 2.75 7.42 -27.23
CA ASP A 65 2.31 8.67 -26.59
C ASP A 65 1.17 8.41 -25.59
N ARG A 66 0.17 7.61 -25.97
CA ARG A 66 -0.93 7.20 -25.09
C ARG A 66 -0.50 6.14 -24.09
N ALA A 67 0.38 5.24 -24.48
CA ALA A 67 0.86 4.17 -23.62
C ALA A 67 1.68 4.74 -22.45
N ALA A 68 2.54 5.73 -22.69
CA ALA A 68 3.29 6.43 -21.65
C ALA A 68 2.35 7.08 -20.62
N ASN A 69 1.33 7.81 -21.09
CA ASN A 69 0.32 8.42 -20.21
C ASN A 69 -0.46 7.37 -19.40
N ARG A 70 -0.85 6.26 -20.03
CA ARG A 70 -1.51 5.15 -19.33
C ARG A 70 -0.61 4.51 -18.29
N ARG A 71 0.68 4.28 -18.57
CA ARG A 71 1.63 3.76 -17.58
C ARG A 71 1.79 4.72 -16.40
N SER A 72 1.87 6.02 -16.67
CA SER A 72 1.94 7.08 -15.65
C SER A 72 0.70 7.14 -14.75
N GLY A 73 -0.50 6.86 -15.29
CA GLY A 73 -1.71 6.72 -14.47
C GLY A 73 -1.80 5.37 -13.74
N LEU A 74 -1.49 4.27 -14.42
CA LEU A 74 -1.63 2.91 -13.90
C LEU A 74 -0.63 2.60 -12.79
N GLY A 75 0.59 3.11 -12.87
CA GLY A 75 1.63 2.86 -11.86
C GLY A 75 1.18 3.25 -10.44
N PRO A 76 0.87 4.54 -10.19
CA PRO A 76 0.35 5.00 -8.91
C PRO A 76 -0.97 4.33 -8.52
N LEU A 77 -1.87 4.08 -9.49
CA LEU A 77 -3.15 3.41 -9.22
C LEU A 77 -2.95 2.00 -8.66
N LEU A 78 -2.03 1.22 -9.23
CA LEU A 78 -1.66 -0.10 -8.70
C LEU A 78 -1.09 0.01 -7.29
N GLY A 79 -0.28 1.04 -7.02
CA GLY A 79 0.21 1.33 -5.66
C GLY A 79 -0.92 1.52 -4.65
N TYR A 80 -1.96 2.29 -5.01
CA TYR A 80 -3.15 2.44 -4.16
C TYR A 80 -3.91 1.13 -3.98
N VAL A 81 -4.09 0.34 -5.03
CA VAL A 81 -4.75 -0.98 -4.93
C VAL A 81 -4.01 -1.89 -3.96
N ILE A 82 -2.67 -1.95 -4.06
CA ILE A 82 -1.83 -2.74 -3.15
C ILE A 82 -1.96 -2.23 -1.71
N GLY A 83 -1.82 -0.91 -1.48
CA GLY A 83 -1.97 -0.31 -0.15
C GLY A 83 -3.32 -0.64 0.49
N VAL A 84 -4.41 -0.26 -0.17
CA VAL A 84 -5.77 -0.55 0.28
C VAL A 84 -5.97 -2.05 0.52
N GLY A 85 -5.52 -2.89 -0.41
CA GLY A 85 -5.64 -4.34 -0.34
C GLY A 85 -4.92 -4.96 0.86
N VAL A 86 -3.68 -4.54 1.13
CA VAL A 86 -2.88 -5.05 2.26
C VAL A 86 -3.55 -4.74 3.59
N ALA A 87 -4.01 -3.51 3.78
CA ALA A 87 -4.67 -3.13 5.04
C ALA A 87 -6.06 -3.79 5.17
N ALA A 88 -6.83 -3.89 4.09
CA ALA A 88 -8.11 -4.59 4.08
C ALA A 88 -7.96 -6.08 4.43
N ALA A 89 -7.03 -6.78 3.76
CA ALA A 89 -6.74 -8.18 4.01
C ALA A 89 -6.19 -8.40 5.43
N GLY A 90 -5.25 -7.56 5.87
CA GLY A 90 -4.74 -7.58 7.23
C GLY A 90 -5.86 -7.44 8.26
N ALA A 91 -6.76 -6.48 8.07
CA ALA A 91 -7.89 -6.27 8.96
C ALA A 91 -8.87 -7.45 9.00
N ALA A 92 -9.14 -8.05 7.84
CA ALA A 92 -10.02 -9.22 7.75
C ALA A 92 -9.46 -10.46 8.46
N VAL A 93 -8.14 -10.66 8.38
CA VAL A 93 -7.44 -11.81 9.01
C VAL A 93 -7.32 -11.62 10.52
N ILE A 94 -6.90 -10.43 10.95
CA ILE A 94 -6.66 -10.12 12.36
C ILE A 94 -8.00 -9.92 13.11
N GLY A 95 -9.03 -9.39 12.44
CA GLY A 95 -10.35 -9.16 13.03
C GLY A 95 -10.39 -7.93 13.94
N ARG A 96 -10.83 -8.07 15.20
CA ARG A 96 -10.82 -6.92 16.13
C ARG A 96 -9.39 -6.60 16.56
N PRO A 97 -8.93 -5.34 16.46
CA PRO A 97 -7.55 -5.01 16.78
C PRO A 97 -7.28 -5.19 18.28
N ARG A 98 -6.55 -6.26 18.61
CA ARG A 98 -5.88 -6.47 19.91
C ARG A 98 -4.36 -6.34 19.79
N LEU A 99 -3.85 -6.07 18.59
CA LEU A 99 -2.42 -5.93 18.35
C LEU A 99 -1.93 -4.60 18.94
N PRO A 100 -0.77 -4.60 19.62
CA PRO A 100 -0.08 -3.37 19.96
C PRO A 100 0.20 -2.54 18.70
N THR A 101 -0.03 -1.23 18.77
CA THR A 101 0.13 -0.31 17.63
C THR A 101 1.49 -0.45 16.93
N PRO A 102 2.64 -0.56 17.63
CA PRO A 102 3.93 -0.73 16.94
C PRO A 102 4.02 -2.03 16.14
N VAL A 103 3.43 -3.12 16.67
CA VAL A 103 3.42 -4.42 15.98
C VAL A 103 2.55 -4.34 14.74
N GLY A 104 1.34 -3.78 14.85
CA GLY A 104 0.46 -3.61 13.69
C GLY A 104 1.05 -2.66 12.63
N ALA A 105 1.75 -1.60 13.06
CA ALA A 105 2.44 -0.69 12.15
C ALA A 105 3.53 -1.41 11.35
N THR A 106 4.40 -2.16 12.05
CA THR A 106 5.45 -2.93 11.40
C THR A 106 4.88 -4.00 10.47
N LEU A 107 3.84 -4.73 10.89
CA LEU A 107 3.23 -5.77 10.05
C LEU A 107 2.61 -5.20 8.77
N LEU A 108 1.84 -4.11 8.87
CA LEU A 108 1.21 -3.49 7.70
C LEU A 108 2.24 -2.82 6.80
N GLY A 109 3.23 -2.14 7.37
CA GLY A 109 4.31 -1.50 6.61
C GLY A 109 5.20 -2.51 5.88
N ALA A 110 5.70 -3.52 6.61
CA ALA A 110 6.52 -4.58 6.03
C ALA A 110 5.72 -5.46 5.05
N GLY A 111 4.44 -5.71 5.33
CA GLY A 111 3.55 -6.43 4.41
C GLY A 111 3.33 -5.67 3.10
N LEU A 112 3.13 -4.35 3.18
CA LEU A 112 3.03 -3.50 2.00
C LEU A 112 4.34 -3.53 1.20
N MET A 113 5.46 -3.26 1.86
CA MET A 113 6.79 -3.25 1.27
C MET A 113 7.14 -4.59 0.59
N LEU A 114 6.89 -5.70 1.28
CA LEU A 114 7.12 -7.03 0.72
C LEU A 114 6.27 -7.28 -0.53
N LEU A 115 5.01 -6.87 -0.51
CA LEU A 115 4.10 -7.10 -1.63
C LEU A 115 4.45 -6.22 -2.83
N SER A 116 4.71 -4.92 -2.60
CA SER A 116 5.15 -4.00 -3.65
C SER A 116 6.50 -4.44 -4.21
N ASP A 117 7.55 -4.50 -3.38
CA ASP A 117 8.91 -4.79 -3.84
C ASP A 117 9.07 -6.22 -4.33
N GLY A 118 8.41 -7.17 -3.68
CA GLY A 118 8.40 -8.57 -4.11
C GLY A 118 7.80 -8.71 -5.50
N SER A 119 6.65 -8.06 -5.77
CA SER A 119 6.03 -8.09 -7.10
C SER A 119 6.91 -7.42 -8.15
N MET A 120 7.52 -6.28 -7.82
CA MET A 120 8.43 -5.56 -8.72
C MET A 120 9.73 -6.34 -8.98
N THR A 121 10.24 -7.06 -7.97
CA THR A 121 11.40 -7.95 -8.09
C THR A 121 11.07 -9.14 -8.99
N ALA A 122 9.91 -9.77 -8.79
CA ALA A 122 9.44 -10.87 -9.64
C ALA A 122 9.29 -10.44 -11.11
N LEU A 123 8.81 -9.21 -11.34
CA LEU A 123 8.75 -8.60 -12.66
C LEU A 123 10.10 -8.13 -13.20
N ARG A 124 11.20 -8.25 -12.43
CA ARG A 124 12.53 -7.73 -12.76
C ARG A 124 12.52 -6.23 -13.06
N VAL A 125 11.79 -5.46 -12.28
CA VAL A 125 11.77 -3.98 -12.34
C VAL A 125 12.76 -3.38 -11.34
N THR A 126 13.04 -4.10 -10.26
CA THR A 126 13.99 -3.75 -9.19
C THR A 126 14.71 -5.00 -8.68
N ASP A 127 15.82 -4.82 -7.96
CA ASP A 127 16.53 -5.87 -7.22
C ASP A 127 17.02 -5.31 -5.87
N PRO A 128 16.35 -5.64 -4.74
CA PRO A 128 16.72 -5.15 -3.41
C PRO A 128 18.15 -5.50 -2.99
N ARG A 129 18.78 -6.51 -3.62
CA ARG A 129 20.17 -6.89 -3.33
C ARG A 129 21.19 -5.88 -3.85
N GLN A 130 20.79 -5.04 -4.80
CA GLN A 130 21.64 -4.03 -5.43
C GLN A 130 21.36 -2.62 -4.90
N TRP A 131 20.40 -2.47 -3.99
CA TRP A 131 20.01 -1.19 -3.44
C TRP A 131 21.12 -0.57 -2.59
N SER A 132 21.34 0.72 -2.77
CA SER A 132 22.18 1.50 -1.86
C SER A 132 21.51 1.64 -0.50
N ARG A 133 22.27 2.06 0.52
CA ARG A 133 21.71 2.39 1.84
C ARG A 133 20.63 3.46 1.75
N THR A 134 20.81 4.44 0.87
CA THR A 134 19.85 5.52 0.65
C THR A 134 18.56 5.01 0.02
N ASP A 135 18.64 4.04 -0.90
CA ASP A 135 17.45 3.42 -1.51
C ASP A 135 16.64 2.67 -0.45
N TRP A 136 17.31 1.85 0.37
CA TRP A 136 16.66 1.18 1.50
C TRP A 136 15.97 2.15 2.46
N ILE A 137 16.62 3.25 2.83
CA ILE A 137 16.03 4.24 3.74
C ILE A 137 14.83 4.94 3.09
N SER A 138 14.97 5.32 1.82
CA SER A 138 13.93 6.03 1.08
C SER A 138 12.72 5.14 0.79
N ASP A 139 12.88 3.83 0.90
CA ASP A 139 11.80 2.86 0.79
C ASP A 139 11.19 2.48 2.16
N ILE A 140 12.01 2.11 3.14
CA ILE A 140 11.54 1.68 4.47
C ILE A 140 10.73 2.79 5.17
N ILE A 141 11.20 4.04 5.14
CA ILE A 141 10.56 5.12 5.89
C ILE A 141 9.10 5.35 5.44
N PRO A 142 8.81 5.57 4.14
CA PRO A 142 7.43 5.72 3.69
C PRO A 142 6.54 4.50 4.02
N HIS A 143 7.07 3.28 3.95
CA HIS A 143 6.34 2.05 4.30
C HIS A 143 6.04 1.93 5.80
N LEU A 144 6.95 2.34 6.67
CA LEU A 144 6.69 2.40 8.12
C LEU A 144 5.65 3.48 8.46
N ILE A 145 5.72 4.65 7.81
CA ILE A 145 4.72 5.71 7.97
C ILE A 145 3.35 5.25 7.51
N TYR A 146 3.27 4.56 6.36
CA TYR A 146 2.06 3.89 5.91
C TYR A 146 1.48 2.99 6.99
N GLY A 147 2.29 2.06 7.51
CA GLY A 147 1.85 1.08 8.49
C GLY A 147 1.34 1.74 9.77
N ALA A 148 2.06 2.74 10.28
CA ALA A 148 1.70 3.49 11.48
C ALA A 148 0.36 4.23 11.33
N VAL A 149 0.16 4.91 10.21
CA VAL A 149 -1.07 5.67 9.94
C VAL A 149 -2.25 4.72 9.68
N ALA A 150 -2.04 3.63 8.95
CA ALA A 150 -3.06 2.63 8.69
C ALA A 150 -3.54 1.97 9.98
N VAL A 151 -2.62 1.47 10.83
CA VAL A 151 -3.02 0.83 12.10
C VAL A 151 -3.72 1.82 13.04
N ALA A 152 -3.25 3.08 13.11
CA ALA A 152 -3.88 4.09 13.95
C ALA A 152 -5.31 4.41 13.48
N THR A 153 -5.50 4.58 12.17
CA THR A 153 -6.82 4.78 11.55
C THR A 153 -7.75 3.61 11.85
N TRP A 154 -7.27 2.39 11.65
CA TRP A 154 -8.06 1.20 11.89
C TRP A 154 -8.45 1.03 13.36
N HIS A 155 -7.52 1.23 14.30
CA HIS A 155 -7.80 1.24 15.73
C HIS A 155 -8.87 2.29 16.07
N ARG A 156 -8.80 3.48 15.47
CA ARG A 156 -9.77 4.56 15.69
C ARG A 156 -11.17 4.18 15.21
N LEU A 157 -11.28 3.56 14.03
CA LEU A 157 -12.55 3.07 13.47
C LEU A 157 -13.15 1.96 14.35
N ALA A 158 -12.34 0.99 14.75
CA ALA A 158 -12.74 -0.12 15.63
C ALA A 158 -13.20 0.36 17.03
N GLN A 159 -12.60 1.43 17.55
CA GLN A 159 -13.05 2.03 18.82
C GLN A 159 -14.39 2.77 18.68
N ARG A 160 -14.61 3.54 17.60
CA ARG A 160 -15.91 4.20 17.34
C ARG A 160 -17.02 3.17 17.21
N ALA A 161 -16.72 2.12 16.47
CA ALA A 161 -17.56 0.96 16.25
C ALA A 161 -18.03 0.25 17.52
N ALA A 162 -17.18 0.20 18.55
CA ALA A 162 -17.51 -0.41 19.84
C ALA A 162 -18.39 0.52 20.68
N ARG A 163 -18.08 1.83 20.70
CA ARG A 163 -18.84 2.83 21.47
C ARG A 163 -20.29 3.00 20.98
N SER A 164 -20.55 2.84 19.69
CA SER A 164 -21.90 2.98 19.12
C SER A 164 -22.81 1.77 19.36
N ARG A 165 -22.31 0.70 19.99
CA ARG A 165 -23.08 -0.52 20.30
C ARG A 165 -23.47 -0.61 21.78
N CYS A 166 -23.03 0.33 22.60
CA CYS A 166 -23.49 0.53 23.97
C CYS A 166 -24.60 1.58 23.98
#